data_AF-A0A3D0S190-F1
#
_entry.id   AF-A0A3D0S190-F1
#
_cell.length_a   1.000
_cell.length_b   1.000
_cell.length_c   1.000
_cell.angle_alpha   90.00
_cell.angle_beta   90.00
_cell.angle_gamma   90.00
#
_symmetry.space_group_name_H-M   'P 1'
#
loop_
_entity.id
_entity.type
_entity.pdbx_description
1 polymer ?
#
loop_
_entity_poly.entity_id
_entity_poly.type
_entity_poly.pdbx_seq_one_letter_code
_entity_poly.pdbx_strand_id
1 'polypeptide(L)'
;SFDGGSPEAVARVVETHLDHGTTSVVASLVSDSIDALAASCASLATLADRGVVAGIHLEGPWLSPRRAGAHEAGRLIAPTPGDVARLIEAAGGHLRMVTIAPELPGALQAISTLVAAGVVVAVGHTDATYDQTRAALDAGA
;
A
#
# COMPACT_ATOMS: atom_id res chain seq x y z
N SER A 1 -1.16 1.18 -12.02
CA SER A 1 -0.32 0.54 -11.01
C SER A 1 1.14 0.60 -11.44
N PHE A 2 2.08 0.58 -10.49
CA PHE A 2 3.54 0.63 -10.72
C PHE A 2 4.23 -0.75 -10.55
N ASP A 3 3.47 -1.83 -10.47
CA ASP A 3 3.96 -3.19 -10.16
C ASP A 3 5.04 -3.67 -11.14
N GLY A 4 6.13 -4.22 -10.60
CA GLY A 4 7.19 -4.87 -11.38
C GLY A 4 7.87 -3.98 -12.44
N GLY A 5 7.64 -2.67 -12.42
CA GLY A 5 8.20 -1.73 -13.38
C GLY A 5 9.68 -1.49 -13.15
N SER A 6 10.47 -1.46 -14.24
CA SER A 6 11.85 -0.97 -14.16
C SER A 6 11.86 0.51 -13.76
N PRO A 7 12.95 1.01 -13.15
CA PRO A 7 13.07 2.43 -12.81
C PRO A 7 12.76 3.38 -13.98
N GLU A 8 13.15 3.01 -15.20
CA GLU A 8 12.88 3.76 -16.42
C GLU A 8 11.40 3.72 -16.81
N ALA A 9 10.71 2.59 -16.57
CA ALA A 9 9.28 2.50 -16.80
C ALA A 9 8.50 3.39 -15.82
N VAL A 10 8.88 3.38 -14.54
CA VAL A 10 8.29 4.27 -13.53
C VAL A 10 8.49 5.74 -13.91
N ALA A 11 9.70 6.13 -14.29
CA ALA A 11 10.01 7.50 -14.69
C ALA A 11 9.16 7.95 -15.90
N ARG A 12 9.02 7.10 -16.93
CA ARG A 12 8.16 7.40 -18.09
C ARG A 12 6.70 7.62 -17.70
N VAL A 13 6.18 6.83 -16.76
CA VAL A 13 4.80 7.01 -16.27
C VAL A 13 4.67 8.35 -15.56
N VAL A 14 5.62 8.71 -14.70
CA VAL A 14 5.64 10.01 -14.00
C VAL A 14 5.72 11.18 -14.98
N GLU A 15 6.63 11.13 -15.97
CA GLU A 15 6.76 12.16 -17.01
C GLU A 15 5.45 12.30 -17.80
N THR A 16 4.83 11.19 -18.18
CA THR A 16 3.53 11.20 -18.87
C THR A 16 2.46 11.89 -18.02
N HIS A 17 2.43 11.63 -16.71
CA HIS A 17 1.51 12.30 -15.79
C HIS A 17 1.80 13.81 -15.66
N LEU A 18 3.08 14.19 -15.64
CA LEU A 18 3.50 15.59 -15.60
C LEU A 18 3.08 16.36 -16.86
N ASP A 19 3.20 15.74 -18.03
CA ASP A 19 2.74 16.31 -19.31
C ASP A 19 1.24 16.61 -19.31
N HIS A 20 0.48 15.95 -18.43
CA HIS A 20 -0.97 16.14 -18.25
C HIS A 20 -1.33 16.91 -16.96
N GLY A 21 -0.37 17.55 -16.32
CA GLY A 21 -0.59 18.48 -15.19
C GLY A 21 -0.47 17.87 -13.80
N THR A 22 -0.19 16.58 -13.67
CA THR A 22 0.06 15.95 -12.36
C THR A 22 1.51 16.15 -11.95
N THR A 23 1.76 17.06 -11.00
CA THR A 23 3.11 17.44 -10.56
C THR A 23 3.68 16.58 -9.42
N SER A 24 2.88 15.67 -8.86
CA SER A 24 3.30 14.78 -7.78
C SER A 24 2.52 13.48 -7.84
N VAL A 25 3.22 12.35 -7.71
CA VAL A 25 2.64 11.02 -7.82
C VAL A 25 3.04 10.18 -6.62
N VAL A 26 2.06 9.61 -5.93
CA VAL A 26 2.28 8.50 -4.99
C VAL A 26 2.10 7.21 -5.78
N ALA A 27 3.14 6.39 -5.85
CA ALA A 27 3.13 5.18 -6.67
C ALA A 27 2.34 4.06 -5.97
N SER A 28 1.15 3.75 -6.49
CA SER A 28 0.34 2.62 -6.02
C SER A 28 0.86 1.29 -6.56
N LEU A 29 1.00 0.32 -5.65
CA LEU A 29 1.22 -1.10 -5.92
C LEU A 29 -0.07 -1.88 -5.60
N VAL A 30 -0.44 -2.85 -6.43
CA VAL A 30 -1.58 -3.75 -6.15
C VAL A 30 -1.13 -5.00 -5.39
N SER A 31 -2.08 -5.76 -4.85
CA SER A 31 -1.82 -7.03 -4.17
C SER A 31 -0.92 -7.99 -4.97
N ASP A 32 0.18 -8.39 -4.34
CA ASP A 32 1.08 -9.47 -4.76
C ASP A 32 1.65 -10.16 -3.50
N SER A 33 2.56 -11.12 -3.67
CA SER A 33 3.34 -11.68 -2.58
C SER A 33 4.13 -10.62 -1.82
N ILE A 34 4.32 -10.84 -0.51
CA ILE A 34 5.10 -9.94 0.36
C ILE A 34 6.52 -9.75 -0.16
N ASP A 35 7.16 -10.78 -0.73
CA ASP A 35 8.49 -10.67 -1.32
C ASP A 35 8.51 -9.73 -2.53
N ALA A 36 7.54 -9.86 -3.45
CA ALA A 36 7.43 -9.00 -4.62
C ALA A 36 7.08 -7.54 -4.25
N LEU A 37 6.20 -7.35 -3.26
CA LEU A 37 5.87 -6.04 -2.73
C LEU A 37 7.07 -5.40 -2.04
N ALA A 38 7.83 -6.14 -1.21
CA ALA A 38 9.03 -5.62 -0.58
C ALA A 38 10.09 -5.20 -1.62
N ALA A 39 10.31 -6.01 -2.66
CA ALA A 39 11.22 -5.66 -3.75
C ALA A 39 10.77 -4.40 -4.51
N SER A 40 9.46 -4.27 -4.77
CA SER A 40 8.88 -3.10 -5.43
C SER A 40 8.97 -1.85 -4.54
N CYS A 41 8.71 -1.98 -3.24
CA CYS A 41 8.88 -0.91 -2.26
C CYS A 41 10.33 -0.39 -2.23
N ALA A 42 11.32 -1.29 -2.19
CA ALA A 42 12.74 -0.89 -2.17
C ALA A 42 13.16 -0.15 -3.45
N SER A 43 12.69 -0.62 -4.61
CA SER A 43 12.91 0.06 -5.89
C SER A 43 12.27 1.45 -5.91
N LEU A 44 11.00 1.56 -5.50
CA LEU A 44 10.28 2.84 -5.46
C LEU A 44 10.84 3.79 -4.41
N ALA A 45 11.36 3.30 -3.28
CA ALA A 45 12.02 4.12 -2.26
C ALA A 45 13.26 4.83 -2.84
N THR A 46 14.06 4.12 -3.64
CA THR A 46 15.22 4.71 -4.34
C THR A 46 14.78 5.81 -5.32
N LEU A 47 13.63 5.64 -5.97
CA LEU A 47 13.07 6.67 -6.85
C LEU A 47 12.47 7.85 -6.09
N ALA A 48 11.91 7.61 -4.91
CA ALA A 48 11.41 8.64 -4.02
C ALA A 48 12.55 9.51 -3.47
N ASP A 49 13.68 8.91 -3.10
CA ASP A 49 14.90 9.65 -2.70
C ASP A 49 15.40 10.61 -3.80
N ARG A 50 15.18 10.23 -5.06
CA ARG A 50 15.52 11.04 -6.24
C ARG A 50 14.43 12.05 -6.62
N GLY A 51 13.31 12.09 -5.90
CA GLY A 51 12.18 12.96 -6.17
C GLY A 51 11.35 12.56 -7.40
N VAL A 52 11.51 11.35 -7.93
CA VAL A 52 10.73 10.86 -9.09
C VAL A 52 9.30 10.55 -8.67
N VAL A 53 9.09 10.00 -7.48
CA VAL A 53 7.76 9.78 -6.88
C VAL A 53 7.71 10.42 -5.50
N ALA A 54 6.54 10.87 -5.07
CA ALA A 54 6.33 11.49 -3.75
C ALA A 54 6.22 10.44 -2.61
N GLY A 55 6.13 9.17 -2.96
CA GLY A 55 6.10 8.04 -2.04
C GLY A 55 5.35 6.84 -2.61
N ILE A 56 5.01 5.91 -1.73
CA ILE A 56 4.45 4.60 -2.07
C ILE A 56 3.06 4.46 -1.44
N HIS A 57 2.12 3.91 -2.20
CA HIS A 57 0.84 3.44 -1.70
C HIS A 57 0.74 1.93 -1.92
N LEU A 58 0.43 1.20 -0.86
CA LEU A 58 0.09 -0.22 -0.96
C LEU A 58 -1.42 -0.39 -1.02
N GLU A 59 -1.95 -0.67 -2.20
CA GLU A 59 -3.34 -1.05 -2.41
C GLU A 59 -3.46 -2.57 -2.31
N GLY A 60 -3.25 -3.09 -1.10
CA GLY A 60 -3.12 -4.53 -0.83
C GLY A 60 -1.74 -4.93 -0.29
N PRO A 61 -1.58 -6.18 0.16
CA PRO A 61 -2.42 -7.34 -0.13
C PRO A 61 -3.53 -7.60 0.90
N TRP A 62 -3.65 -6.75 1.93
CA TRP A 62 -4.56 -6.94 3.06
C TRP A 62 -5.99 -6.47 2.77
N LEU A 63 -6.57 -7.00 1.69
CA LEU A 63 -7.91 -6.65 1.19
C LEU A 63 -8.87 -7.82 1.32
N SER A 64 -10.17 -7.53 1.33
CA SER A 64 -11.21 -8.55 1.45
C SER A 64 -11.32 -9.39 0.17
N PRO A 65 -11.21 -10.73 0.23
CA PRO A 65 -11.45 -11.59 -0.93
C PRO A 65 -12.84 -11.43 -1.54
N ARG A 66 -13.82 -10.96 -0.75
CA ARG A 66 -15.20 -10.69 -1.21
C ARG A 66 -15.33 -9.40 -2.03
N ARG A 67 -14.34 -8.52 -1.96
CA ARG A 67 -14.29 -7.20 -2.62
C ARG A 67 -13.00 -7.04 -3.41
N ALA A 68 -12.52 -8.13 -3.99
CA ALA A 68 -11.23 -8.20 -4.68
C ALA A 68 -11.10 -7.24 -5.88
N GLY A 69 -12.20 -6.91 -6.57
CA GLY A 69 -12.11 -6.09 -7.78
C GLY A 69 -11.20 -6.74 -8.82
N ALA A 70 -10.16 -6.04 -9.26
CA ALA A 70 -9.17 -6.54 -10.21
C ALA A 70 -7.97 -7.27 -9.54
N HIS A 71 -7.92 -7.33 -8.21
CA HIS A 71 -6.83 -7.99 -7.48
C HIS A 71 -6.91 -9.51 -7.62
N GLU A 72 -5.76 -10.17 -7.80
CA GLU A 72 -5.70 -11.63 -7.83
C GLU A 72 -6.12 -12.21 -6.47
N ALA A 73 -7.21 -12.98 -6.43
CA ALA A 73 -7.77 -13.50 -5.18
C ALA A 73 -6.77 -14.32 -4.35
N GLY A 74 -5.85 -15.05 -5.01
CA GLY A 74 -4.80 -15.84 -4.33
C GLY A 74 -3.71 -15.00 -3.66
N ARG A 75 -3.66 -13.68 -3.93
CA ARG A 75 -2.73 -12.74 -3.30
C ARG A 75 -3.35 -11.99 -2.13
N LEU A 76 -4.66 -12.13 -1.91
CA LEU A 76 -5.35 -11.45 -0.83
C LEU A 76 -5.19 -12.26 0.46
N ILE A 77 -4.44 -11.71 1.41
CA ILE A 77 -4.07 -12.39 2.65
C ILE A 77 -4.37 -11.50 3.86
N ALA A 78 -4.57 -12.12 5.02
CA ALA A 78 -4.66 -11.38 6.28
C ALA A 78 -3.27 -10.82 6.67
N PRO A 79 -3.20 -9.62 7.25
CA PRO A 79 -1.94 -9.07 7.72
C PRO A 79 -1.36 -9.86 8.89
N THR A 80 -0.05 -10.08 8.86
CA THR A 80 0.72 -10.54 10.02
C THR A 80 1.67 -9.43 10.49
N PRO A 81 2.07 -9.39 11.77
CA PRO A 81 3.03 -8.39 12.25
C PRO A 81 4.36 -8.42 11.48
N GLY A 82 4.82 -9.59 11.06
CA GLY A 82 6.05 -9.76 10.27
C GLY A 82 5.94 -9.14 8.89
N ASP A 83 4.82 -9.37 8.20
CA ASP A 83 4.58 -8.79 6.87
C ASP A 83 4.49 -7.27 6.92
N VAL A 84 3.78 -6.73 7.92
CA VAL A 84 3.63 -5.29 8.13
C VAL A 84 4.99 -4.63 8.37
N ALA A 85 5.78 -5.16 9.31
CA ALA A 85 7.10 -4.63 9.62
C ALA A 85 8.03 -4.67 8.39
N ARG A 86 8.00 -5.78 7.64
CA ARG A 86 8.83 -5.97 6.46
C ARG A 86 8.50 -4.96 5.35
N LEU A 87 7.23 -4.68 5.09
CA LEU A 87 6.84 -3.72 4.06
C LEU A 87 7.14 -2.27 4.46
N ILE A 88 7.01 -1.93 5.75
CA ILE A 88 7.44 -0.62 6.29
C ILE A 88 8.95 -0.44 6.10
N GLU A 89 9.74 -1.44 6.49
CA GLU A 89 11.21 -1.41 6.37
C GLU A 89 11.64 -1.28 4.90
N ALA A 90 11.09 -2.11 4.02
CA ALA A 90 11.42 -2.11 2.60
C ALA A 90 11.12 -0.78 1.91
N ALA A 91 10.12 -0.03 2.38
CA ALA A 91 9.76 1.27 1.84
C ALA A 91 10.67 2.41 2.30
N GLY A 92 11.59 2.18 3.25
CA GLY A 92 12.62 3.16 3.63
C GLY A 92 12.09 4.52 4.09
N GLY A 93 10.91 4.57 4.72
CA GLY A 93 10.25 5.82 5.14
C GLY A 93 9.42 6.52 4.06
N HIS A 94 9.29 5.92 2.88
CA HIS A 94 8.47 6.42 1.77
C HIS A 94 7.11 5.75 1.63
N LEU A 95 6.73 4.84 2.53
CA LEU A 95 5.36 4.32 2.59
C LEU A 95 4.43 5.43 3.10
N ARG A 96 3.60 5.98 2.21
CA ARG A 96 2.70 7.10 2.54
C ARG A 96 1.31 6.63 2.89
N MET A 97 0.85 5.58 2.23
CA MET A 97 -0.50 5.07 2.41
C MET A 97 -0.58 3.55 2.29
N VAL A 98 -1.45 2.92 3.07
CA VAL A 98 -1.85 1.52 2.91
C VAL A 98 -3.36 1.44 2.89
N THR A 99 -3.92 0.78 1.89
CA THR A 99 -5.34 0.39 1.88
C THR A 99 -5.50 -0.97 2.56
N ILE A 100 -6.41 -1.07 3.54
CA ILE A 100 -6.65 -2.28 4.33
C ILE A 100 -8.15 -2.55 4.50
N ALA A 101 -8.52 -3.83 4.50
CA ALA A 101 -9.84 -4.30 4.86
C ALA A 101 -9.91 -4.62 6.38
N PRO A 102 -10.61 -3.80 7.19
CA PRO A 102 -10.54 -3.88 8.65
C PRO A 102 -11.24 -5.11 9.25
N GLU A 103 -12.06 -5.82 8.49
CA GLU A 103 -12.68 -7.07 8.93
C GLU A 103 -11.71 -8.26 8.96
N LEU A 104 -10.52 -8.13 8.36
CA LEU A 104 -9.54 -9.21 8.32
C LEU A 104 -8.93 -9.48 9.70
N PRO A 105 -8.63 -10.74 10.04
CA PRO A 105 -7.85 -11.07 11.24
C PRO A 105 -6.53 -10.29 11.25
N GLY A 106 -6.20 -9.66 12.39
CA GLY A 106 -4.97 -8.88 12.54
C GLY A 106 -5.01 -7.45 11.99
N ALA A 107 -6.08 -7.03 11.30
CA ALA A 107 -6.14 -5.71 10.68
C ALA A 107 -5.99 -4.57 11.69
N LEU A 108 -6.70 -4.58 12.83
CA LEU A 108 -6.59 -3.51 13.83
C LEU A 108 -5.15 -3.34 14.39
N GLN A 109 -4.42 -4.45 14.55
CA GLN A 109 -3.01 -4.41 14.97
C GLN A 109 -2.12 -3.83 13.87
N ALA A 110 -2.37 -4.23 12.61
CA ALA A 110 -1.66 -3.69 11.45
C ALA A 110 -1.89 -2.18 11.32
N ILE A 111 -3.14 -1.72 11.46
CA ILE A 111 -3.51 -0.30 11.44
C ILE A 111 -2.71 0.47 12.49
N SER A 112 -2.75 0.02 13.75
CA SER A 112 -2.03 0.69 14.84
C SER A 112 -0.51 0.78 14.56
N THR A 113 0.06 -0.27 13.97
CA THR A 113 1.50 -0.33 13.62
C THR A 113 1.85 0.64 12.50
N LEU A 114 1.03 0.69 11.45
CA LEU A 114 1.20 1.58 10.31
C LEU A 114 1.09 3.06 10.73
N VAL A 115 0.07 3.38 11.53
CA VAL A 115 -0.12 4.74 12.07
C VAL A 115 1.07 5.16 12.94
N ALA A 116 1.56 4.26 13.80
CA ALA A 116 2.76 4.53 14.61
C ALA A 116 4.02 4.76 13.77
N ALA A 117 4.09 4.19 12.56
CA ALA A 117 5.15 4.42 11.59
C ALA A 117 4.93 5.68 10.72
N GLY A 118 3.87 6.46 10.96
CA GLY A 118 3.54 7.68 10.20
C GLY A 118 2.89 7.43 8.85
N VAL A 119 2.34 6.23 8.62
CA VAL A 119 1.66 5.83 7.38
C VAL A 119 0.16 6.14 7.50
N VAL A 120 -0.43 6.75 6.46
CA VAL A 120 -1.89 6.90 6.36
C VAL A 120 -2.51 5.54 6.07
N VAL A 121 -3.52 5.16 6.83
CA VAL A 121 -4.27 3.93 6.58
C VAL A 121 -5.59 4.31 5.94
N ALA A 122 -5.90 3.76 4.78
CA ALA A 122 -7.19 3.93 4.12
C ALA A 122 -8.03 2.65 4.28
N VAL A 123 -9.31 2.81 4.64
CA VAL A 123 -10.26 1.69 4.63
C VAL A 123 -10.78 1.49 3.20
N GLY A 124 -10.52 0.33 2.61
CA GLY A 124 -10.91 0.05 1.23
C GLY A 124 -10.97 -1.44 0.92
N HIS A 125 -11.59 -1.80 -0.22
CA HIS A 125 -11.80 -3.19 -0.66
C HIS A 125 -12.27 -4.11 0.46
N THR A 126 -13.29 -3.66 1.19
CA THR A 126 -13.73 -4.23 2.46
C THR A 126 -15.21 -4.60 2.41
N ASP A 127 -15.54 -5.71 3.06
CA ASP A 127 -16.90 -6.14 3.38
C ASP A 127 -17.23 -5.90 4.86
N ALA A 128 -16.50 -4.99 5.51
CA ALA A 128 -16.66 -4.67 6.92
C ALA A 128 -18.04 -4.11 7.25
N THR A 129 -18.50 -4.43 8.45
CA THR A 129 -19.66 -3.78 9.06
C THR A 129 -19.31 -2.37 9.50
N TYR A 130 -20.35 -1.58 9.78
CA TYR A 130 -20.20 -0.26 10.41
C TYR A 130 -19.29 -0.31 11.65
N ASP A 131 -19.52 -1.26 12.56
CA ASP A 131 -18.77 -1.36 13.82
C ASP A 131 -17.29 -1.71 13.57
N GLN A 132 -17.01 -2.56 12.59
CA GLN A 132 -15.64 -2.90 12.20
C GLN A 132 -14.91 -1.69 11.58
N THR A 133 -15.59 -0.92 10.73
CA THR A 133 -15.04 0.33 10.18
C THR A 133 -14.81 1.36 11.30
N ARG A 134 -15.75 1.50 12.24
CA ARG A 134 -15.57 2.40 13.41
C ARG A 134 -14.36 2.02 14.24
N ALA A 135 -14.19 0.72 14.55
CA ALA A 135 -13.03 0.25 15.29
C ALA A 135 -11.70 0.54 14.56
N ALA A 136 -11.69 0.49 13.22
CA ALA A 136 -10.52 0.85 12.43
C ALA A 136 -10.18 2.34 12.52
N LEU A 137 -11.20 3.21 12.44
CA LEU A 137 -11.04 4.65 12.62
C LEU A 137 -10.53 5.00 14.03
N ASP A 138 -11.07 4.33 15.06
CA ASP A 138 -10.61 4.49 16.45
C ASP A 138 -9.13 4.05 16.62
N ALA A 139 -8.67 3.10 15.79
CA ALA A 139 -7.27 2.67 15.73
C ALA A 139 -6.38 3.59 14.87
N GLY A 140 -6.94 4.62 14.22
CA GLY A 140 -6.21 5.64 13.46
C GLY A 140 -6.26 5.50 11.93
N ALA A 141 -7.16 4.66 11.39
CA ALA A 141 -7.49 4.69 9.96
C ALA A 141 -8.31 5.92 9.55
#